data_AF-A0A4S4GPZ2-F1
#
_entry.id   AF-A0A4S4GPZ2-F1
#
_cell.length_a   1.000
_cell.length_b   1.000
_cell.length_c   1.000
_cell.angle_alpha   90.00
_cell.angle_beta   90.00
_cell.angle_gamma   90.00
#
_symmetry.space_group_name_H-M   'P 1'
#
loop_
_entity.id
_entity.type
_entity.pdbx_description
1 polymer ?
#
loop_
_entity_poly.entity_id
_entity_poly.type
_entity_poly.pdbx_seq_one_letter_code
_entity_poly.pdbx_strand_id
1 'polypeptide(L)'
;MNLRIPYIFLAILCYASALASTVNFIGNRHPVIQEKAAASTGLNSIYVLYDTEGVSISYTASNGDSRPQWLVYDNRGGGFAVPVDNIVYAGPVSTLNNAAGDCGYIIEDGSTRTYFWVTDYSKHRFTLNSLLLSDESNCSSVKLDFSGNAEPIYYTTINGQQKELSRDIELSYSTLRFDTDAKNYILDDVTTQLDHILSDIYIDSPLTNTNFILSGDR
;
A
#
# COMPACT_ATOMS: atom_id res chain seq x y z
N MET A 1 -28.41 -62.09 -4.15
CA MET A 1 -27.39 -61.48 -3.27
C MET A 1 -26.16 -61.22 -4.11
N ASN A 2 -25.85 -59.94 -4.36
CA ASN A 2 -24.54 -59.36 -4.71
C ASN A 2 -24.76 -57.99 -5.40
N LEU A 3 -24.75 -56.96 -4.57
CA LEU A 3 -24.82 -55.54 -4.93
C LEU A 3 -23.46 -55.12 -5.52
N ARG A 4 -23.42 -54.60 -6.75
CA ARG A 4 -22.20 -54.02 -7.35
C ARG A 4 -22.26 -52.50 -7.23
N ILE A 5 -21.38 -51.95 -6.40
CA ILE A 5 -21.12 -50.50 -6.30
C ILE A 5 -19.83 -50.22 -7.09
N PRO A 6 -19.83 -49.39 -8.14
CA PRO A 6 -18.60 -48.84 -8.68
C PRO A 6 -18.33 -47.47 -8.06
N TYR A 7 -17.10 -47.35 -7.57
CA TYR A 7 -16.48 -46.22 -6.90
C TYR A 7 -16.51 -44.94 -7.77
N ILE A 8 -17.02 -43.85 -7.21
CA ILE A 8 -16.88 -42.50 -7.78
C ILE A 8 -15.51 -41.97 -7.34
N PHE A 9 -14.56 -41.89 -8.27
CA PHE A 9 -13.29 -41.21 -8.09
C PHE A 9 -13.54 -39.70 -8.23
N LEU A 10 -13.65 -38.98 -7.11
CA LEU A 10 -13.73 -37.52 -7.11
C LEU A 10 -12.31 -36.96 -7.22
N ALA A 11 -11.91 -36.57 -8.43
CA ALA A 11 -10.67 -35.82 -8.66
C ALA A 11 -10.87 -34.37 -8.19
N ILE A 12 -10.33 -34.03 -7.01
CA ILE A 12 -10.23 -32.64 -6.55
C ILE A 12 -9.12 -31.97 -7.35
N LEU A 13 -9.54 -31.30 -8.41
CA LEU A 13 -8.71 -30.42 -9.22
C LEU A 13 -8.53 -29.08 -8.47
N CYS A 14 -7.60 -29.03 -7.53
CA CYS A 14 -7.21 -27.77 -6.90
C CYS A 14 -6.09 -27.13 -7.74
N TYR A 15 -6.47 -26.53 -8.88
CA TYR A 15 -5.61 -25.52 -9.51
C TYR A 15 -5.73 -24.24 -8.68
N ALA A 16 -4.93 -24.14 -7.62
CA ALA A 16 -4.55 -22.83 -7.12
C ALA A 16 -3.59 -22.24 -8.17
N SER A 17 -4.13 -21.55 -9.17
CA SER A 17 -3.30 -20.66 -9.99
C SER A 17 -2.89 -19.51 -9.09
N ALA A 18 -1.74 -19.65 -8.42
CA ALA A 18 -1.01 -18.51 -7.93
C ALA A 18 -0.76 -17.64 -9.16
N LEU A 19 -1.46 -16.50 -9.26
CA LEU A 19 -1.08 -15.47 -10.20
C LEU A 19 0.30 -15.02 -9.75
N ALA A 20 1.34 -15.61 -10.36
CA ALA A 20 2.69 -15.13 -10.17
C ALA A 20 2.68 -13.65 -10.54
N SER A 21 3.06 -12.80 -9.60
CA SER A 21 3.25 -11.37 -9.87
C SER A 21 4.21 -11.26 -11.05
N THR A 22 3.75 -10.65 -12.16
CA THR A 22 4.58 -10.50 -13.35
C THR A 22 5.75 -9.55 -13.09
N VAL A 23 5.58 -8.63 -12.14
CA VAL A 23 6.60 -7.70 -11.65
C VAL A 23 7.18 -8.23 -10.34
N ASN A 24 8.50 -8.35 -10.24
CA ASN A 24 9.20 -8.78 -9.04
C ASN A 24 10.31 -7.79 -8.69
N PHE A 25 10.64 -7.72 -7.40
CA PHE A 25 11.70 -6.86 -6.88
C PHE A 25 12.84 -7.72 -6.33
N ILE A 26 14.07 -7.30 -6.58
CA ILE A 26 15.28 -8.00 -6.18
C ILE A 26 16.21 -6.98 -5.50
N GLY A 27 16.86 -7.38 -4.40
CA GLY A 27 17.80 -6.53 -3.67
C GLY A 27 17.17 -5.69 -2.56
N ASN A 28 15.84 -5.74 -2.40
CA ASN A 28 15.13 -5.09 -1.30
C ASN A 28 15.50 -5.70 0.06
N ARG A 29 15.79 -4.84 1.04
CA ARG A 29 16.13 -5.24 2.42
C ARG A 29 14.92 -5.66 3.25
N HIS A 30 13.74 -5.16 2.87
CA HIS A 30 12.45 -5.42 3.51
C HIS A 30 11.46 -5.96 2.49
N PRO A 31 10.42 -6.71 2.91
CA PRO A 31 9.34 -7.12 2.04
C PRO A 31 8.74 -5.92 1.30
N VAL A 32 8.48 -6.08 -0.01
CA VAL A 32 7.77 -5.06 -0.78
C VAL A 32 6.28 -5.17 -0.47
N ILE A 33 5.66 -4.04 -0.12
CA ILE A 33 4.22 -3.97 0.08
C ILE A 33 3.58 -3.70 -1.29
N GLN A 34 2.63 -4.54 -1.68
CA GLN A 34 1.86 -4.38 -2.89
C GLN A 34 0.44 -3.94 -2.55
N GLU A 35 0.09 -2.74 -2.99
CA GLU A 35 -1.23 -2.16 -2.84
C GLU A 35 -2.03 -2.23 -4.13
N LYS A 36 -3.29 -2.63 -4.00
CA LYS A 36 -4.21 -2.66 -5.14
C LYS A 36 -4.68 -1.24 -5.43
N ALA A 37 -4.26 -0.70 -6.56
CA ALA A 37 -4.75 0.59 -7.01
C ALA A 37 -6.23 0.53 -7.38
N ALA A 38 -6.97 1.61 -7.10
CA ALA A 38 -8.35 1.73 -7.57
C ALA A 38 -8.39 1.73 -9.11
N ALA A 39 -9.38 1.07 -9.70
CA ALA A 39 -9.48 0.93 -11.16
C ALA A 39 -9.50 2.29 -11.92
N SER A 40 -10.03 3.34 -11.28
CA SER A 40 -10.06 4.71 -11.81
C SER A 40 -8.67 5.34 -12.02
N THR A 41 -7.63 4.79 -11.38
CA THR A 41 -6.24 5.28 -11.52
C THR A 41 -5.56 4.79 -12.79
N GLY A 42 -6.09 3.72 -13.40
CA GLY A 42 -5.46 3.01 -14.52
C GLY A 42 -4.18 2.23 -14.16
N LEU A 43 -3.80 2.19 -12.88
CA LEU A 43 -2.68 1.39 -12.38
C LEU A 43 -3.12 -0.05 -12.09
N ASN A 44 -2.24 -1.01 -12.35
CA ASN A 44 -2.40 -2.39 -11.92
C ASN A 44 -2.06 -2.56 -10.43
N SER A 45 -1.02 -1.87 -9.95
CA SER A 45 -0.54 -1.96 -8.56
C SER A 45 0.28 -0.73 -8.17
N ILE A 46 0.37 -0.49 -6.86
CA ILE A 46 1.31 0.43 -6.24
C ILE A 46 2.25 -0.42 -5.39
N TYR A 47 3.56 -0.23 -5.52
CA TYR A 47 4.57 -0.95 -4.76
C TYR A 47 5.26 0.03 -3.82
N VAL A 48 5.26 -0.27 -2.53
CA VAL A 48 5.97 0.50 -1.51
C VAL A 48 7.23 -0.26 -1.14
N LEU A 49 8.37 0.34 -1.44
CA LEU A 49 9.68 -0.20 -1.12
C LEU A 49 10.23 0.58 0.07
N TYR A 50 10.88 -0.10 1.01
CA TYR A 50 11.51 0.57 2.16
C TYR A 50 12.52 1.63 1.71
N ASP A 51 13.36 1.29 0.72
CA ASP A 51 14.18 2.21 -0.05
C ASP A 51 14.36 1.63 -1.48
N THR A 52 14.84 2.44 -2.42
CA THR A 52 15.14 1.99 -3.79
C THR A 52 16.63 1.73 -4.03
N GLU A 53 17.46 1.79 -3.00
CA GLU A 53 18.91 1.66 -3.11
C GLU A 53 19.31 0.23 -3.49
N GLY A 54 19.88 0.05 -4.68
CA GLY A 54 20.32 -1.26 -5.16
C GLY A 54 19.17 -2.21 -5.49
N VAL A 55 17.93 -1.73 -5.56
CA VAL A 55 16.76 -2.53 -5.94
C VAL A 55 16.67 -2.62 -7.47
N SER A 56 16.43 -3.82 -7.97
CA SER A 56 16.10 -4.07 -9.38
C SER A 56 14.64 -4.50 -9.51
N ILE A 57 14.00 -4.11 -10.61
CA ILE A 57 12.66 -4.56 -10.98
C ILE A 57 12.80 -5.55 -12.13
N SER A 58 12.21 -6.73 -12.01
CA SER A 58 12.14 -7.71 -13.08
C SER A 58 10.71 -7.95 -13.53
N TYR A 59 10.55 -8.19 -14.84
CA TYR A 59 9.29 -8.55 -15.46
C TYR A 59 9.46 -9.80 -16.31
N THR A 60 8.60 -10.79 -16.08
CA THR A 60 8.56 -12.01 -16.89
C THR A 60 7.57 -11.83 -18.03
N ALA A 61 8.08 -11.84 -19.25
CA ALA A 61 7.30 -11.68 -20.46
C ALA A 61 6.23 -12.77 -20.61
N SER A 62 5.07 -12.38 -21.13
CA SER A 62 3.91 -13.23 -21.40
C SER A 62 4.20 -14.22 -22.54
N ASN A 63 5.08 -13.82 -23.47
CA ASN A 63 5.61 -14.65 -24.53
C ASN A 63 7.14 -14.74 -24.36
N GLY A 64 7.70 -15.95 -24.34
CA GLY A 64 9.09 -16.18 -23.97
C GLY A 64 10.14 -15.51 -24.86
N ASP A 65 9.75 -15.08 -26.07
CA ASP A 65 10.61 -14.39 -27.04
C ASP A 65 10.32 -12.87 -27.13
N SER A 66 9.33 -12.34 -26.40
CA SER A 66 9.06 -10.91 -26.48
C SER A 66 10.12 -10.09 -25.74
N ARG A 67 10.30 -8.85 -26.19
CA ARG A 67 11.17 -7.86 -25.56
C ARG A 67 10.34 -6.66 -25.11
N PRO A 68 9.72 -6.74 -23.92
CA PRO A 68 8.82 -5.71 -23.45
C PRO A 68 9.50 -4.34 -23.41
N GLN A 69 8.84 -3.30 -23.91
CA GLN A 69 9.34 -1.93 -23.78
C GLN A 69 9.02 -1.40 -22.38
N TRP A 70 10.03 -0.84 -21.72
CA TRP A 70 9.86 -0.20 -20.42
C TRP A 70 9.85 1.32 -20.59
N LEU A 71 8.87 1.96 -19.97
CA LEU A 71 8.79 3.41 -19.87
C LEU A 71 8.66 3.82 -18.40
N VAL A 72 9.13 5.03 -18.10
CA VAL A 72 8.98 5.66 -16.78
C VAL A 72 8.30 7.01 -16.93
N TYR A 73 7.44 7.37 -15.97
CA TYR A 73 6.75 8.65 -15.95
C TYR A 73 6.72 9.28 -14.56
N ASP A 74 6.58 10.60 -14.55
CA ASP A 74 6.55 11.46 -13.37
C ASP A 74 5.11 11.95 -13.05
N ASN A 75 4.98 13.05 -12.32
CA ASN A 75 3.70 13.64 -11.95
C ASN A 75 2.83 14.11 -13.12
N ARG A 76 3.34 14.13 -14.37
CA ARG A 76 2.55 14.46 -15.56
C ARG A 76 1.73 13.27 -16.08
N GLY A 77 2.00 12.06 -15.60
CA GLY A 77 1.29 10.84 -15.99
C GLY A 77 1.90 10.11 -17.18
N GLY A 78 1.36 8.92 -17.47
CA GLY A 78 1.87 7.98 -18.47
C GLY A 78 1.86 8.49 -19.92
N GLY A 79 1.06 9.52 -20.23
CA GLY A 79 1.10 10.19 -21.54
C GLY A 79 2.41 10.95 -21.82
N PHE A 80 3.21 11.22 -20.78
CA PHE A 80 4.52 11.85 -20.87
C PHE A 80 5.67 10.88 -20.53
N ALA A 81 5.38 9.57 -20.54
CA ALA A 81 6.38 8.55 -20.23
C ALA A 81 7.53 8.56 -21.24
N VAL A 82 8.74 8.31 -20.75
CA VAL A 82 9.95 8.21 -21.57
C VAL A 82 10.51 6.79 -21.53
N PRO A 83 11.14 6.30 -22.62
CA PRO A 83 11.77 4.99 -22.64
C PRO A 83 12.85 4.84 -21.56
N VAL A 84 13.00 3.61 -21.05
CA VAL A 84 14.08 3.22 -20.15
C VAL A 84 15.11 2.41 -20.94
N ASP A 85 16.31 2.97 -21.10
CA ASP A 85 17.31 2.44 -22.04
C ASP A 85 18.17 1.29 -21.48
N ASN A 86 18.21 1.10 -20.16
CA ASN A 86 19.15 0.20 -19.47
C ASN A 86 18.52 -1.15 -19.05
N ILE A 87 17.55 -1.66 -19.82
CA ILE A 87 16.91 -2.96 -19.55
C ILE A 87 17.81 -4.12 -19.98
N VAL A 88 18.06 -5.05 -19.04
CA VAL A 88 18.79 -6.29 -19.29
C VAL A 88 17.79 -7.41 -19.57
N TYR A 89 17.99 -8.14 -20.67
CA TYR A 89 17.14 -9.27 -21.06
C TYR A 89 17.88 -10.59 -20.87
N ALA A 90 17.27 -11.53 -20.15
CA ALA A 90 17.76 -12.89 -19.93
C ALA A 90 16.62 -13.89 -20.15
N GLY A 91 16.53 -14.44 -21.37
CA GLY A 91 15.40 -15.25 -21.79
C GLY A 91 14.09 -14.45 -21.70
N PRO A 92 13.04 -14.96 -21.03
CA PRO A 92 11.76 -14.26 -20.91
C PRO A 92 11.79 -13.12 -19.89
N VAL A 93 12.87 -12.94 -19.13
CA VAL A 93 12.94 -11.96 -18.06
C VAL A 93 13.63 -10.69 -18.55
N SER A 94 12.95 -9.56 -18.39
CA SER A 94 13.51 -8.21 -18.55
C SER A 94 13.75 -7.61 -17.17
N THR A 95 14.88 -6.94 -16.96
CA THR A 95 15.27 -6.39 -15.66
C THR A 95 15.76 -4.96 -15.79
N LEU A 96 15.14 -4.05 -15.03
CA LEU A 96 15.64 -2.72 -14.75
C LEU A 96 16.51 -2.76 -13.50
N ASN A 97 17.78 -2.41 -13.63
CA ASN A 97 18.67 -2.23 -12.49
C ASN A 97 18.58 -0.80 -11.95
N ASN A 98 18.73 -0.64 -10.63
CA ASN A 98 18.64 0.64 -9.93
C ASN A 98 17.29 1.32 -10.21
N ALA A 99 16.23 0.70 -9.70
CA ALA A 99 14.89 1.25 -9.74
C ALA A 99 14.86 2.68 -9.19
N ALA A 100 14.20 3.59 -9.89
CA ALA A 100 13.79 4.85 -9.30
C ALA A 100 12.46 4.65 -8.53
N GLY A 101 12.30 5.37 -7.43
CA GLY A 101 11.04 5.47 -6.70
C GLY A 101 10.42 6.86 -6.81
N ASP A 102 9.17 6.95 -6.34
CA ASP A 102 8.25 8.06 -6.54
C ASP A 102 8.00 8.37 -8.02
N CYS A 103 7.92 7.31 -8.82
CA CYS A 103 7.62 7.37 -10.23
C CYS A 103 6.77 6.17 -10.66
N GLY A 104 6.15 6.30 -11.82
CA GLY A 104 5.39 5.21 -12.42
C GLY A 104 6.14 4.54 -13.55
N TYR A 105 5.86 3.25 -13.74
CA TYR A 105 6.41 2.44 -14.81
C TYR A 105 5.30 1.91 -15.70
N ILE A 106 5.62 1.78 -16.99
CA ILE A 106 4.78 1.17 -18.01
C ILE A 106 5.62 0.09 -18.68
N ILE A 107 5.09 -1.12 -18.74
CA ILE A 107 5.69 -2.23 -19.48
C ILE A 107 4.74 -2.59 -20.61
N GLU A 108 5.21 -2.44 -21.85
CA GLU A 108 4.47 -2.81 -23.06
C GLU A 108 5.00 -4.15 -23.59
N ASP A 109 4.23 -5.21 -23.41
CA ASP A 109 4.54 -6.57 -23.84
C ASP A 109 3.52 -7.04 -24.88
N GLY A 110 3.77 -6.68 -26.15
CA GLY A 110 2.84 -6.97 -27.25
C GLY A 110 1.51 -6.24 -27.06
N SER A 111 0.42 -7.00 -26.88
CA SER A 111 -0.91 -6.44 -26.58
C SER A 111 -1.17 -6.21 -25.09
N THR A 112 -0.27 -6.68 -24.22
CA THR A 112 -0.39 -6.50 -22.77
C THR A 112 0.34 -5.22 -22.35
N ARG A 113 -0.31 -4.44 -21.48
CA ARG A 113 0.32 -3.30 -20.82
C ARG A 113 0.18 -3.42 -19.31
N THR A 114 1.29 -3.26 -18.61
CA THR A 114 1.34 -3.26 -17.15
C THR A 114 1.76 -1.88 -16.68
N TYR A 115 0.93 -1.24 -15.86
CA TYR A 115 1.13 0.08 -15.28
C TYR A 115 1.24 -0.07 -13.77
N PHE A 116 2.30 0.48 -13.18
CA PHE A 116 2.44 0.46 -11.73
C PHE A 116 3.19 1.68 -11.22
N TRP A 117 3.02 1.99 -9.94
CA TRP A 117 3.77 3.04 -9.25
C TRP A 117 4.74 2.39 -8.27
N VAL A 118 5.93 2.97 -8.12
CA VAL A 118 6.91 2.59 -7.10
C VAL A 118 7.10 3.77 -6.16
N THR A 119 6.83 3.58 -4.88
CA THR A 119 7.05 4.55 -3.81
C THR A 119 8.35 4.23 -3.09
N ASP A 120 9.21 5.23 -2.91
CA ASP A 120 10.40 5.11 -2.05
C ASP A 120 10.07 5.59 -0.63
N TYR A 121 9.68 4.66 0.24
CA TYR A 121 9.24 4.98 1.59
C TYR A 121 10.32 5.68 2.43
N SER A 122 11.61 5.49 2.12
CA SER A 122 12.71 6.13 2.86
C SER A 122 12.66 7.66 2.81
N LYS A 123 11.99 8.23 1.80
CA LYS A 123 11.77 9.67 1.64
C LYS A 123 10.51 10.18 2.34
N HIS A 124 9.65 9.27 2.82
CA HIS A 124 8.36 9.56 3.46
C HIS A 124 8.26 8.94 4.86
N ARG A 125 9.40 8.68 5.50
CA ARG A 125 9.49 7.93 6.77
C ARG A 125 8.61 8.55 7.85
N PHE A 126 7.81 7.70 8.47
CA PHE A 126 7.12 8.08 9.67
C PHE A 126 8.10 8.26 10.82
N THR A 127 8.02 9.39 11.49
CA THR A 127 8.75 9.65 12.72
C THR A 127 7.78 10.18 13.77
N LEU A 128 7.87 9.63 14.98
CA LEU A 128 7.09 10.07 16.13
C LEU A 128 8.07 10.51 17.21
N ASN A 129 8.17 11.82 17.42
CA ASN A 129 8.98 12.39 18.50
C ASN A 129 8.16 12.51 19.79
N SER A 130 6.92 12.98 19.69
CA SER A 130 5.98 13.06 20.82
C SER A 130 4.52 13.07 20.36
N LEU A 131 3.65 12.57 21.23
CA LEU A 131 2.20 12.71 21.15
C LEU A 131 1.71 13.13 22.54
N LEU A 132 1.30 14.39 22.70
CA LEU A 132 0.96 14.97 24.00
C LEU A 132 -0.47 15.47 24.01
N LEU A 133 -1.12 15.41 25.18
CA LEU A 133 -2.40 16.07 25.37
C LEU A 133 -2.18 17.59 25.39
N SER A 134 -2.92 18.31 24.55
CA SER A 134 -2.84 19.77 24.49
C SER A 134 -3.63 20.42 25.62
N ASP A 135 -3.11 21.54 26.14
CA ASP A 135 -3.81 22.39 27.11
C ASP A 135 -5.08 23.05 26.54
N GLU A 136 -5.25 23.02 25.22
CA GLU A 136 -6.47 23.50 24.53
C GLU A 136 -7.62 22.48 24.55
N SER A 137 -7.38 21.27 25.09
CA SER A 137 -8.41 20.25 25.25
C SER A 137 -9.51 20.72 26.22
N ASN A 138 -10.75 20.32 25.95
CA ASN A 138 -11.91 20.68 26.77
C ASN A 138 -12.82 19.46 26.99
N CYS A 139 -13.95 19.64 27.68
CA CYS A 139 -14.87 18.54 27.99
C CYS A 139 -15.56 17.91 26.77
N SER A 140 -15.48 18.53 25.59
CA SER A 140 -16.11 18.06 24.35
C SER A 140 -15.10 17.49 23.36
N SER A 141 -13.90 18.06 23.29
CA SER A 141 -12.86 17.64 22.34
C SER A 141 -11.49 17.52 23.00
N VAL A 142 -10.79 16.44 22.69
CA VAL A 142 -9.37 16.28 23.00
C VAL A 142 -8.55 16.64 21.79
N LYS A 143 -7.52 17.44 22.02
CA LYS A 143 -6.51 17.80 21.03
C LYS A 143 -5.19 17.15 21.43
N LEU A 144 -4.59 16.40 20.49
CA LEU A 144 -3.27 15.80 20.67
C LEU A 144 -2.25 16.56 19.82
N ASP A 145 -1.25 17.13 20.49
CA ASP A 145 -0.12 17.80 19.86
C ASP A 145 0.87 16.74 19.38
N PHE A 146 0.96 16.57 18.06
CA PHE A 146 1.86 15.62 17.41
C PHE A 146 3.16 16.32 16.99
N SER A 147 4.30 15.73 17.35
CA SER A 147 5.60 16.13 16.84
C SER A 147 6.25 14.96 16.12
N GLY A 148 6.58 15.14 14.84
CA GLY A 148 7.05 14.06 14.00
C GLY A 148 6.95 14.37 12.51
N ASN A 149 7.02 13.33 11.69
CA ASN A 149 6.69 13.36 10.27
C ASN A 149 5.71 12.23 9.99
N ALA A 150 4.56 12.57 9.43
CA ALA A 150 3.56 11.63 8.95
C ALA A 150 2.81 12.30 7.78
N GLU A 151 3.55 13.01 6.92
CA GLU A 151 2.98 13.71 5.78
C GLU A 151 2.36 12.74 4.77
N PRO A 152 1.41 13.18 3.94
CA PRO A 152 0.81 12.35 2.91
C PRO A 152 1.84 11.70 2.00
N ILE A 153 1.66 10.41 1.70
CA ILE A 153 2.42 9.74 0.64
C ILE A 153 1.62 9.86 -0.65
N TYR A 154 2.18 10.49 -1.67
CA TYR A 154 1.50 10.68 -2.95
C TYR A 154 1.97 9.70 -4.02
N TYR A 155 1.04 9.30 -4.89
CA TYR A 155 1.32 8.63 -6.15
C TYR A 155 0.58 9.31 -7.31
N THR A 156 1.08 9.12 -8.52
CA THR A 156 0.45 9.69 -9.72
C THR A 156 -0.18 8.58 -10.56
N THR A 157 -1.43 8.81 -10.96
CA THR A 157 -2.19 7.95 -11.89
C THR A 157 -1.64 8.02 -13.32
N ILE A 158 -2.06 7.09 -14.20
CA ILE A 158 -1.63 7.12 -15.61
C ILE A 158 -2.05 8.40 -16.35
N ASN A 159 -3.05 9.12 -15.85
CA ASN A 159 -3.57 10.36 -16.44
C ASN A 159 -3.00 11.63 -15.77
N GLY A 160 -2.00 11.50 -14.90
CA GLY A 160 -1.34 12.66 -14.26
C GLY A 160 -2.08 13.23 -13.05
N GLN A 161 -3.16 12.58 -12.59
CA GLN A 161 -3.80 12.97 -11.32
C GLN A 161 -2.99 12.45 -10.14
N GLN A 162 -2.74 13.31 -9.15
CA GLN A 162 -2.17 12.94 -7.87
C GLN A 162 -3.24 12.29 -6.98
N LYS A 163 -2.84 11.25 -6.26
CA LYS A 163 -3.65 10.53 -5.28
C LYS A 163 -2.83 10.29 -4.04
N GLU A 164 -3.51 10.19 -2.92
CA GLU A 164 -2.90 9.85 -1.63
C GLU A 164 -2.94 8.34 -1.42
N LEU A 165 -1.81 7.80 -0.97
CA LEU A 165 -1.67 6.44 -0.51
C LEU A 165 -1.90 6.40 1.00
N SER A 166 -2.87 5.60 1.45
CA SER A 166 -3.07 5.35 2.88
C SER A 166 -1.74 4.96 3.52
N ARG A 167 -1.45 5.55 4.67
CA ARG A 167 -0.31 5.16 5.50
C ARG A 167 -0.66 4.03 6.46
N ASP A 168 -1.94 3.72 6.65
CA ASP A 168 -2.44 2.78 7.66
C ASP A 168 -2.03 3.20 9.09
N ILE A 169 -2.10 4.50 9.37
CA ILE A 169 -1.85 5.05 10.70
C ILE A 169 -3.13 4.92 11.52
N GLU A 170 -3.01 4.33 12.71
CA GLU A 170 -4.11 4.10 13.64
C GLU A 170 -3.88 4.83 14.95
N LEU A 171 -4.87 5.62 15.37
CA LEU A 171 -4.99 6.13 16.74
C LEU A 171 -6.01 5.28 17.50
N SER A 172 -5.57 4.65 18.58
CA SER A 172 -6.43 3.84 19.45
C SER A 172 -6.46 4.34 20.88
N TYR A 173 -7.63 4.24 21.52
CA TYR A 173 -7.88 4.61 22.91
C TYR A 173 -9.20 4.00 23.41
N SER A 174 -9.34 3.84 24.72
CA SER A 174 -10.61 3.40 25.32
C SER A 174 -11.48 4.59 25.73
N THR A 175 -12.80 4.44 25.62
CA THR A 175 -13.84 5.37 26.10
C THR A 175 -14.98 4.59 26.78
N LEU A 176 -16.03 5.28 27.20
CA LEU A 176 -17.28 4.64 27.62
C LEU A 176 -18.37 4.87 26.57
N ARG A 177 -19.12 3.82 26.26
CA ARG A 177 -20.35 3.90 25.45
C ARG A 177 -21.55 3.53 26.30
N PHE A 178 -22.65 4.25 26.14
CA PHE A 178 -23.89 3.90 26.82
C PHE A 178 -24.54 2.68 26.16
N ASP A 179 -24.82 1.65 26.95
CA ASP A 179 -25.60 0.48 26.57
C ASP A 179 -27.07 0.75 26.91
N THR A 180 -27.92 0.86 25.89
CA THR A 180 -29.34 1.16 26.06
C THR A 180 -30.13 0.03 26.73
N ASP A 181 -29.68 -1.21 26.56
CA ASP A 181 -30.38 -2.40 27.05
C ASP A 181 -30.05 -2.64 28.52
N ALA A 182 -28.76 -2.59 28.85
CA ALA A 182 -28.27 -2.73 30.23
C ALA A 182 -28.41 -1.43 31.05
N LYS A 183 -28.72 -0.30 30.39
CA LYS A 183 -28.86 1.05 31.00
C LYS A 183 -27.63 1.47 31.82
N ASN A 184 -26.44 1.12 31.35
CA ASN A 184 -25.17 1.44 31.99
C ASN A 184 -24.12 1.87 30.95
N TYR A 185 -22.99 2.37 31.44
CA TYR A 185 -21.83 2.62 30.59
C TYR A 185 -20.91 1.41 30.61
N ILE A 186 -20.44 1.03 29.42
CA ILE A 186 -19.48 -0.06 29.22
C ILE A 186 -18.22 0.49 28.53
N LEU A 187 -17.09 -0.13 28.81
CA LEU A 187 -15.81 0.18 28.16
C LEU A 187 -15.91 -0.13 26.66
N ASP A 188 -15.40 0.77 25.85
CA ASP A 188 -15.42 0.70 24.39
C ASP A 188 -14.04 1.12 23.85
N ASP A 189 -13.40 0.24 23.08
CA ASP A 189 -12.11 0.55 22.46
C ASP A 189 -12.35 1.16 21.08
N VAL A 190 -11.85 2.39 20.89
CA VAL A 190 -12.00 3.17 19.67
C VAL A 190 -10.69 3.12 18.89
N THR A 191 -10.79 2.82 17.60
CA THR A 191 -9.68 2.96 16.64
C THR A 191 -10.11 3.91 15.52
N THR A 192 -9.31 4.94 15.31
CA THR A 192 -9.50 5.92 14.24
C THR A 192 -8.36 5.81 13.24
N GLN A 193 -8.69 5.67 11.95
CA GLN A 193 -7.72 5.69 10.87
C GLN A 193 -7.35 7.13 10.51
N LEU A 194 -6.06 7.38 10.35
CA LEU A 194 -5.51 8.66 9.92
C LEU A 194 -4.77 8.43 8.60
N ASP A 195 -5.18 9.14 7.55
CA ASP A 195 -4.49 9.03 6.26
C ASP A 195 -3.06 9.60 6.35
N HIS A 196 -2.92 10.70 7.09
CA HIS A 196 -1.69 11.41 7.40
C HIS A 196 -1.89 12.33 8.63
N ILE A 197 -0.80 12.92 9.13
CA ILE A 197 -0.85 13.92 10.21
C ILE A 197 0.00 15.14 9.79
N LEU A 198 -0.68 16.23 9.39
CA LEU A 198 -0.05 17.52 9.06
C LEU A 198 0.06 18.46 10.27
N SER A 199 -0.81 18.27 11.26
CA SER A 199 -0.97 19.13 12.42
C SER A 199 -1.55 18.32 13.58
N ASP A 200 -2.13 19.00 14.54
CA ASP A 200 -2.74 18.40 15.72
C ASP A 200 -3.89 17.44 15.34
N ILE A 201 -4.06 16.40 16.16
CA ILE A 201 -5.12 15.40 16.01
C ILE A 201 -6.29 15.79 16.91
N TYR A 202 -7.48 15.83 16.36
CA TYR A 202 -8.72 16.16 17.07
C TYR A 202 -9.61 14.93 17.17
N ILE A 203 -10.06 14.61 18.38
CA ILE A 203 -10.97 13.51 18.65
C ILE A 203 -12.01 13.92 19.70
N ASP A 204 -13.11 13.16 19.75
CA ASP A 204 -14.11 13.30 20.80
C ASP A 204 -13.49 12.96 22.16
N SER A 205 -13.86 13.73 23.19
CA SER A 205 -13.35 13.51 24.55
C SER A 205 -13.72 12.12 25.08
N PRO A 206 -12.73 11.29 25.48
CA PRO A 206 -13.01 10.02 26.11
C PRO A 206 -13.76 10.21 27.43
N LEU A 207 -14.74 9.34 27.71
CA LEU A 207 -15.56 9.41 28.92
C LEU A 207 -14.94 8.70 30.13
N THR A 208 -13.68 8.27 30.02
CA THR A 208 -12.89 7.65 31.08
C THR A 208 -11.41 8.02 30.92
N ASN A 209 -10.63 7.84 31.99
CA ASN A 209 -9.18 7.93 31.88
C ASN A 209 -8.67 6.89 30.88
N THR A 210 -7.79 7.30 29.96
CA THR A 210 -7.35 6.48 28.83
C THR A 210 -5.94 6.84 28.40
N ASN A 211 -5.31 5.95 27.63
CA ASN A 211 -4.04 6.20 26.97
C ASN A 211 -4.27 6.23 25.46
N PHE A 212 -3.64 7.20 24.80
CA PHE A 212 -3.62 7.29 23.34
C PHE A 212 -2.44 6.50 22.80
N ILE A 213 -2.71 5.58 21.88
CA ILE A 213 -1.70 4.78 21.22
C ILE A 213 -1.77 5.07 19.72
N LEU A 214 -0.69 5.62 19.18
CA LEU A 214 -0.51 5.80 17.75
C LEU A 214 0.36 4.67 17.22
N SER A 215 -0.13 3.94 16.22
CA SER A 215 0.52 2.76 15.64
C SER A 215 0.30 2.68 14.14
N GLY A 216 0.90 1.67 13.51
CA GLY A 216 0.80 1.44 12.07
C GLY A 216 1.93 2.13 11.33
N ASP A 217 1.59 2.69 10.16
CA ASP A 217 2.51 3.08 9.09
C ASP A 217 3.04 1.88 8.27
N ARG A 218 3.38 2.17 6.99
CA ARG A 218 3.79 1.17 5.99
C ARG A 218 5.09 0.44 6.34
#